data_AF-A0A835JDZ0-F1
#
_entry.id   AF-A0A835JDZ0-F1
#
_cell.length_a   1.000
_cell.length_b   1.000
_cell.length_c   1.000
_cell.angle_alpha   90.00
_cell.angle_beta   90.00
_cell.angle_gamma   90.00
#
_symmetry.space_group_name_H-M   'P 1'
#
loop_
_entity.id
_entity.type
_entity.pdbx_description
1 polymer ?
#
loop_
_entity_poly.entity_id
_entity_poly.type
_entity_poly.pdbx_seq_one_letter_code
_entity_poly.pdbx_strand_id
1 'polypeptide(L)'
;MVPLPFPRQMIHQPSIIALPYMLVIRKFTVKSIDDNRTLNKTVHFRPPRNLLSTNELASLWEEKLGYKLLRVAITKDDLLPAARGWF
;
A
#
# COMPACT_ATOMS: atom_id res chain seq x y z
N MET A 1 16.20 -15.46 -13.23
CA MET A 1 16.28 -14.78 -11.91
C MET A 1 16.18 -13.29 -12.19
N VAL A 2 15.01 -12.67 -12.01
CA VAL A 2 14.86 -11.22 -12.19
C VAL A 2 15.40 -10.56 -10.92
N PRO A 3 16.39 -9.66 -11.00
CA PRO A 3 16.91 -9.00 -9.81
C PRO A 3 15.80 -8.16 -9.18
N LEU A 4 15.67 -8.23 -7.86
CA LEU A 4 14.71 -7.41 -7.11
C LEU A 4 14.95 -5.92 -7.47
N PRO A 5 13.90 -5.16 -7.82
CA PRO A 5 14.05 -3.77 -8.27
C PRO A 5 14.44 -2.80 -7.15
N PHE A 6 14.69 -3.31 -5.94
CA PHE A 6 15.03 -2.51 -4.77
C PHE A 6 16.34 -2.98 -4.14
N PRO A 7 17.28 -2.07 -3.83
CA PRO A 7 18.51 -2.42 -3.13
C PRO A 7 18.19 -3.02 -1.75
N ARG A 8 18.93 -4.08 -1.35
CA ARG A 8 18.73 -4.82 -0.08
C ARG A 8 18.62 -3.94 1.17
N GLN A 9 19.17 -2.73 1.16
CA GLN A 9 19.09 -1.79 2.27
C GLN A 9 17.69 -1.18 2.49
N MET A 10 16.80 -1.22 1.49
CA MET A 10 15.42 -0.73 1.62
C MET A 10 14.47 -1.72 2.29
N ILE A 11 14.83 -3.00 2.39
CA ILE A 11 13.95 -4.06 2.92
C ILE A 11 13.93 -4.07 4.46
N HIS A 12 14.96 -3.52 5.11
CA HIS A 12 15.15 -3.60 6.57
C HIS A 12 14.78 -2.35 7.35
N GLN A 13 14.36 -1.26 6.71
CA GLN A 13 13.83 -0.10 7.43
C GLN A 13 12.30 -0.22 7.49
N PRO A 14 11.68 -0.45 8.67
CA PRO A 14 10.26 -0.18 8.82
C PRO A 14 10.07 1.30 8.51
N SER A 15 9.62 1.59 7.29
CA SER A 15 9.43 2.96 6.84
C SER A 15 8.55 3.69 7.86
N ILE A 16 8.94 4.90 8.26
CA ILE A 16 8.25 5.74 9.27
C ILE A 16 6.74 5.88 8.99
N ILE A 17 6.30 5.60 7.77
CA ILE A 17 4.90 5.65 7.30
C ILE A 17 4.09 4.40 7.71
N ALA A 18 4.72 3.23 7.85
CA ALA A 18 4.02 1.98 8.17
C ALA A 18 3.48 1.96 9.61
N LEU A 19 4.23 2.48 10.57
CA LEU A 19 3.85 2.56 11.99
C LEU A 19 2.56 3.38 12.25
N PRO A 20 2.42 4.62 11.74
CA PRO A 20 1.18 5.39 11.91
C PRO A 20 0.00 4.78 11.15
N TYR A 21 0.22 4.13 10.01
CA TYR A 21 -0.86 3.48 9.25
C TYR A 21 -1.51 2.33 10.05
N MET A 22 -0.69 1.45 10.64
CA MET A 22 -1.18 0.35 11.48
C MET A 22 -1.94 0.86 12.71
N LEU A 23 -1.47 1.94 13.34
CA LEU A 23 -2.14 2.54 14.50
C LEU A 23 -3.53 3.06 14.16
N VAL A 24 -3.70 3.70 13.01
CA VAL A 24 -4.99 4.23 12.56
C VAL A 24 -5.97 3.11 12.32
N ILE A 25 -5.58 2.04 11.61
CA ILE A 25 -6.45 0.87 11.39
C ILE A 25 -6.89 0.30 12.73
N ARG A 26 -5.95 0.02 13.65
CA ARG A 26 -6.25 -0.53 14.97
C ARG A 26 -7.29 0.30 15.72
N LYS A 27 -7.15 1.63 15.71
CA LYS A 27 -8.07 2.55 16.39
C LYS A 27 -9.49 2.47 15.81
N PHE A 28 -9.63 2.40 14.49
CA PHE A 28 -10.95 2.29 13.86
C PHE A 28 -11.59 0.92 14.07
N THR A 29 -10.80 -0.16 14.07
CA THR A 29 -11.28 -1.51 14.38
C THR A 29 -11.83 -1.61 15.80
N VAL A 30 -11.14 -1.05 16.80
CA VAL A 30 -11.65 -1.05 18.19
C VAL A 30 -12.94 -0.23 18.30
N LYS A 31 -12.98 0.93 17.65
CA LYS A 31 -14.18 1.79 17.66
C LYS A 31 -15.41 1.14 17.00
N SER A 32 -15.21 0.29 15.99
CA SER A 32 -16.34 -0.42 15.35
C SER A 32 -16.92 -1.54 16.20
N ILE A 33 -16.32 -1.91 17.34
CA ILE A 33 -16.91 -2.92 18.23
C ILE A 33 -18.07 -2.30 19.03
N ASP A 34 -17.89 -1.07 19.51
CA ASP A 34 -18.84 -0.40 20.40
C ASP A 34 -19.83 0.54 19.68
N ASP A 35 -19.65 0.77 18.38
CA ASP A 35 -20.55 1.62 17.58
C ASP A 35 -21.72 0.80 17.01
N ASN A 36 -22.91 0.98 17.60
CA ASN A 36 -24.15 0.31 17.15
C ASN A 36 -24.46 0.52 15.65
N ARG A 37 -23.93 1.58 15.02
CA ARG A 37 -24.09 1.82 13.56
C ARG A 37 -23.39 0.77 12.71
N THR A 38 -22.45 0.03 13.29
CA THR A 38 -21.61 -0.96 12.60
C THR A 38 -22.03 -2.40 12.89
N LEU A 39 -23.00 -2.62 13.80
CA LEU A 39 -23.53 -3.94 14.11
C LEU A 39 -24.11 -4.61 12.87
N ASN A 40 -23.66 -5.84 12.57
CA ASN A 40 -24.04 -6.60 11.38
C ASN A 40 -23.80 -5.86 10.05
N LYS A 41 -22.78 -4.98 10.00
CA LYS A 41 -22.37 -4.27 8.78
C LYS A 41 -20.90 -4.53 8.44
N THR A 42 -20.59 -4.47 7.16
CA THR A 42 -19.21 -4.39 6.68
C THR A 42 -18.76 -2.94 6.70
N VAL A 43 -17.69 -2.63 7.45
CA VAL A 43 -17.13 -1.28 7.53
C VAL A 43 -16.02 -1.12 6.49
N HIS A 44 -16.21 -0.24 5.53
CA HIS A 44 -15.20 0.08 4.51
C HIS A 44 -14.28 1.22 4.97
N PHE A 45 -13.01 0.93 5.21
CA PHE A 45 -12.02 1.95 5.58
C PHE A 45 -11.48 2.65 4.33
N ARG A 46 -12.00 3.85 4.03
CA ARG A 46 -11.62 4.66 2.84
C ARG A 46 -11.35 6.12 3.21
N PRO A 47 -10.23 6.43 3.89
CA PRO A 47 -9.87 7.81 4.16
C PRO A 47 -9.63 8.56 2.84
N PRO A 48 -10.29 9.71 2.60
CA PRO A 48 -10.27 10.39 1.30
C PRO A 48 -8.87 10.84 0.88
N ARG A 49 -8.00 11.15 1.85
CA ARG A 49 -6.61 11.57 1.59
C ARG A 49 -5.69 10.43 1.14
N ASN A 50 -6.10 9.18 1.30
CA ASN A 50 -5.30 8.01 0.90
C ASN A 50 -5.82 7.36 -0.39
N LEU A 51 -6.80 7.99 -1.05
CA LEU A 51 -7.31 7.54 -2.34
C LEU A 51 -6.36 8.02 -3.45
N LEU A 52 -5.24 7.32 -3.61
CA LEU A 52 -4.17 7.68 -4.54
C LEU A 52 -3.99 6.59 -5.59
N SER A 53 -3.78 6.99 -6.84
CA SER A 53 -3.29 6.11 -7.89
C SER A 53 -1.84 5.70 -7.65
N THR A 54 -1.41 4.62 -8.31
CA THR A 54 0.00 4.18 -8.28
C THR A 54 0.96 5.26 -8.76
N ASN A 55 0.55 6.08 -9.73
CA ASN A 55 1.34 7.20 -10.24
C ASN A 55 1.50 8.34 -9.23
N GLU A 56 0.44 8.69 -8.52
CA GLU A 56 0.50 9.71 -7.45
C GLU A 56 1.32 9.23 -6.27
N LEU A 57 1.15 7.96 -5.88
CA LEU A 57 1.97 7.34 -4.84
C LEU A 57 3.45 7.36 -5.23
N ALA A 58 3.80 6.96 -6.46
CA ALA A 58 5.17 7.02 -6.96
C ALA A 58 5.73 8.45 -6.93
N SER A 59 4.94 9.46 -7.30
CA SER A 59 5.35 10.87 -7.23
C SER A 59 5.63 11.32 -5.81
N LEU A 60 4.80 10.96 -4.82
CA LEU A 60 5.05 11.27 -3.40
C LEU A 60 6.34 10.61 -2.88
N TRP A 61 6.62 9.39 -3.35
CA TRP A 61 7.87 8.70 -3.03
C TRP A 61 9.09 9.36 -3.66
N GLU A 62 9.03 9.77 -4.93
CA GLU A 62 10.09 10.52 -5.61
C GLU A 62 10.35 11.86 -4.93
N GLU A 63 9.30 12.60 -4.53
CA GLU A 63 9.41 13.85 -3.78
C GLU A 63 10.15 13.64 -2.45
N LYS A 64 9.79 12.59 -1.72
CA LYS A 64 10.44 12.24 -0.45
C LYS A 64 11.90 11.82 -0.62
N LEU A 65 12.23 11.16 -1.73
CA LEU A 65 13.58 10.69 -2.02
C LEU A 65 14.46 11.77 -2.66
N GLY A 66 13.87 12.80 -3.25
CA GLY A 66 14.58 13.89 -3.94
C GLY A 66 15.10 13.53 -5.34
N TYR A 67 14.70 12.39 -5.91
CA TYR A 67 15.07 11.98 -7.26
C TYR A 67 13.96 11.18 -7.97
N LYS A 68 14.03 11.12 -9.29
CA LYS A 68 13.05 10.42 -10.13
C LYS A 68 13.36 8.94 -10.24
N LEU A 69 12.34 8.11 -10.07
CA LEU A 69 12.43 6.66 -10.24
C LEU A 69 12.09 6.30 -11.69
N LEU A 70 12.73 5.27 -12.22
CA LEU A 70 12.34 4.71 -13.51
C LEU A 70 10.95 4.06 -13.39
N ARG A 71 9.99 4.52 -14.20
CA ARG A 71 8.63 3.97 -14.23
C ARG A 71 8.48 3.00 -15.38
N VAL A 72 8.05 1.77 -15.09
CA VAL A 72 7.75 0.74 -16.08
C VAL A 72 6.27 0.38 -15.94
N ALA A 73 5.55 0.41 -17.06
CA ALA A 73 4.17 -0.03 -17.10
C ALA A 73 4.13 -1.57 -17.16
N ILE A 74 3.36 -2.17 -16.25
CA ILE A 74 3.11 -3.61 -16.24
C ILE A 74 1.70 -3.83 -16.78
N THR A 75 1.57 -4.65 -17.81
CA THR A 75 0.28 -4.93 -18.45
C THR A 75 -0.44 -6.08 -17.78
N LYS A 76 -1.71 -6.26 -18.12
CA LYS A 76 -2.51 -7.40 -17.64
C LYS A 76 -1.90 -8.74 -18.06
N ASP A 77 -1.36 -8.81 -19.29
CA ASP A 77 -0.77 -10.03 -19.84
C ASP A 77 0.57 -10.40 -19.18
N ASP A 78 1.24 -9.43 -18.54
CA ASP A 78 2.41 -9.69 -17.70
C ASP A 78 1.99 -10.24 -16.32
N LEU A 79 0.86 -9.76 -15.77
CA LEU A 79 0.38 -10.12 -14.43
C LEU A 79 -0.32 -11.48 -14.39
N LEU A 80 -1.11 -11.84 -15.41
CA LEU A 80 -1.90 -13.08 -15.42
C LEU A 80 -1.06 -14.36 -15.36
N PRO A 81 0.06 -14.49 -16.09
CA PRO A 81 0.96 -15.63 -15.95
C PRO A 81 1.62 -15.65 -14.58
N ALA A 82 2.04 -14.47 -14.06
CA ALA A 82 2.66 -14.36 -12.75
C ALA A 82 1.74 -14.89 -11.65
N ALA A 83 0.45 -14.53 -11.65
CA ALA A 83 -0.52 -14.98 -10.64
C ALA A 83 -0.82 -16.50 -10.71
N ARG A 84 -0.81 -17.09 -11.91
CA ARG A 84 -1.08 -18.52 -12.10
C ARG A 84 0.02 -19.44 -11.57
N GLY A 85 1.24 -18.94 -11.40
CA GLY A 85 2.35 -19.71 -10.83
C GLY A 85 2.36 -19.81 -9.30
N TRP A 86 1.39 -19.20 -8.59
CA TRP A 86 1.30 -19.20 -7.12
C TRP A 86 0.24 -20.14 -6.55
N PHE A 87 -0.47 -20.88 -7.40
CA PHE A 87 -1.44 -21.92 -7.05
C PHE A 87 -1.05 -23.23 -7.74
#